data_AF-A0AAD3NC79-F1
#
_entry.id   AF-A0AAD3NC79-F1
#
_cell.length_a   1.000
_cell.length_b   1.000
_cell.length_c   1.000
_cell.angle_alpha   90.00
_cell.angle_beta   90.00
_cell.angle_gamma   90.00
#
_symmetry.space_group_name_H-M   'P 1'
#
loop_
_entity.id
_entity.type
_entity.pdbx_description
1 polymer ?
#
loop_
_entity_poly.entity_id
_entity_poly.type
_entity_poly.pdbx_seq_one_letter_code
_entity_poly.pdbx_strand_id
1 'polypeptide(L)'
;MASAVSGTQLDGSDVHLSPCIWSLLPPCVGVWVYLRVSNLYLYDSVLMLANAFYRKLEDRKWHSMASLNCIRKSTKPWNGGWSMLETIQKGNITGLTGTMDFKDSGSNSHVQFEILGSSFSETFGKDIKRVSSQCFTLTK
;
A
#
# COMPACT_ATOMS: atom_id res chain seq x y z
N MET A 1 -20.93 0.32 -10.08
CA MET A 1 -20.64 -0.44 -11.31
C MET A 1 -19.16 -0.26 -11.60
N ALA A 2 -18.33 -1.23 -11.25
CA ALA A 2 -16.92 -1.23 -11.64
C ALA A 2 -16.83 -1.85 -13.04
N SER A 3 -16.18 -1.17 -13.98
CA SER A 3 -15.96 -1.69 -15.33
C SER A 3 -14.50 -2.10 -15.45
N ALA A 4 -14.25 -3.39 -15.63
CA ALA A 4 -12.94 -3.93 -16.01
C ALA A 4 -12.95 -4.09 -17.54
N VAL A 5 -12.05 -3.39 -18.23
CA VAL A 5 -11.82 -3.60 -19.68
C VAL A 5 -10.48 -4.29 -19.85
N SER A 6 -10.51 -5.58 -20.17
CA SER A 6 -9.84 -6.17 -21.34
C SER A 6 -9.93 -7.69 -21.25
N GLY A 7 -10.36 -8.30 -22.35
CA GLY A 7 -10.63 -9.72 -22.45
C GLY A 7 -9.38 -10.59 -22.50
N THR A 8 -9.44 -11.70 -21.78
CA THR A 8 -8.95 -13.02 -22.24
C THR A 8 -9.88 -14.06 -21.61
N GLN A 9 -10.68 -14.71 -22.45
CA GLN A 9 -11.47 -15.88 -22.09
C GLN A 9 -10.51 -17.06 -22.00
N LEU A 10 -10.31 -17.62 -20.81
CA LEU A 10 -9.45 -18.79 -20.62
C LEU A 10 -10.12 -19.82 -19.74
N ASP A 11 -10.08 -21.03 -20.27
CA ASP A 11 -10.85 -22.22 -19.96
C ASP A 11 -10.47 -22.85 -18.60
N GLY A 12 -11.47 -23.33 -17.86
CA GLY A 12 -11.38 -24.40 -16.85
C GLY A 12 -10.35 -24.35 -15.70
N SER A 13 -9.66 -23.24 -15.44
CA SER A 13 -8.55 -23.19 -14.46
C SER A 13 -8.93 -22.41 -13.20
N ASP A 14 -8.86 -23.04 -12.01
CA ASP A 14 -8.99 -22.35 -10.73
C ASP A 14 -7.85 -21.34 -10.55
N VAL A 15 -8.13 -20.06 -10.78
CA VAL A 15 -7.17 -18.96 -10.63
C VAL A 15 -7.19 -18.43 -9.19
N HIS A 16 -6.05 -18.51 -8.50
CA HIS A 16 -5.89 -17.93 -7.17
C HIS A 16 -5.15 -16.59 -7.28
N LEU A 17 -5.82 -15.50 -6.88
CA LEU A 17 -5.22 -14.16 -6.80
C LEU A 17 -4.43 -14.05 -5.49
N SER A 18 -3.11 -13.93 -5.59
CA SER A 18 -2.24 -13.64 -4.42
C SER A 18 -1.66 -12.22 -4.55
N PRO A 19 -1.57 -11.43 -3.47
CA PRO A 19 -0.85 -10.16 -3.50
C PRO A 19 0.64 -10.38 -3.80
N CYS A 20 1.25 -9.62 -4.73
CA CYS A 20 2.70 -9.73 -5.03
C CYS A 20 3.61 -9.39 -3.83
N ILE A 21 3.05 -8.87 -2.74
CA ILE A 21 3.77 -8.52 -1.53
C ILE A 21 4.45 -9.74 -0.88
N TRP A 22 3.93 -10.94 -1.11
CA TRP A 22 4.52 -12.19 -0.60
C TRP A 22 5.84 -12.57 -1.29
N SER A 23 6.15 -12.02 -2.47
CA SER A 23 7.39 -12.30 -3.21
C SER A 23 8.51 -11.27 -3.00
N LEU A 24 8.27 -10.22 -2.21
CA LEU A 24 9.22 -9.11 -2.00
C LEU A 24 10.12 -9.25 -0.76
N LEU A 25 9.92 -10.26 0.10
CA LEU A 25 10.88 -10.53 1.17
C LEU A 25 12.00 -11.46 0.68
N PRO A 26 13.27 -11.00 0.60
CA PRO A 26 14.39 -11.91 0.45
C PRO A 26 14.43 -12.88 1.63
N PRO A 27 14.92 -14.13 1.45
CA PRO A 27 15.05 -15.15 2.51
C PRO A 27 16.07 -14.79 3.61
N CYS A 28 16.53 -13.55 3.66
CA CYS A 28 17.68 -13.13 4.45
C CYS A 28 17.29 -12.06 5.47
N VAL A 29 16.59 -12.44 6.54
CA VAL A 29 16.83 -12.05 7.95
C VAL A 29 16.04 -13.07 8.78
N GLY A 30 16.75 -13.87 9.59
CA GLY A 30 16.20 -14.98 10.38
C GLY A 30 15.26 -14.61 11.52
N VAL A 31 14.34 -13.67 11.30
CA VAL A 31 13.17 -13.47 12.15
C VAL A 31 11.98 -13.99 11.36
N TRP A 32 11.36 -15.08 11.84
CA TRP A 32 10.06 -15.54 11.34
C TRP A 32 8.96 -14.56 11.76
N VAL A 33 9.03 -13.31 11.31
CA VAL A 33 7.89 -12.42 11.39
C VAL A 33 7.02 -12.74 10.18
N TYR A 34 5.94 -13.46 10.42
CA TYR A 34 4.83 -13.54 9.48
C TYR A 34 4.18 -12.14 9.42
N LEU A 35 4.82 -11.21 8.71
CA LEU A 35 4.32 -9.86 8.53
C LEU A 35 3.10 -9.94 7.62
N ARG A 36 1.93 -9.72 8.20
CA ARG A 36 0.71 -9.43 7.44
C ARG A 36 0.93 -8.18 6.58
N VAL A 37 0.23 -8.10 5.45
CA VAL A 37 0.23 -6.94 4.55
C VAL A 37 0.00 -5.62 5.30
N SER A 38 -0.87 -5.61 6.31
CA SER A 38 -1.12 -4.43 7.16
C SER A 38 0.13 -3.92 7.88
N ASN A 39 1.06 -4.80 8.28
CA ASN A 39 2.29 -4.39 8.95
C ASN A 39 3.27 -3.69 7.99
N LEU A 40 3.29 -4.10 6.72
CA LEU A 40 4.12 -3.48 5.70
C LEU A 40 3.59 -2.07 5.37
N TYR A 41 2.27 -1.93 5.26
CA TYR A 41 1.63 -0.61 5.15
C TYR A 41 1.83 0.25 6.41
N LEU A 42 1.89 -0.34 7.61
CA LEU A 42 2.19 0.40 8.84
C LEU A 42 3.61 0.97 8.82
N TYR A 43 4.59 0.17 8.37
CA TYR A 43 5.96 0.64 8.19
C TYR A 43 6.03 1.81 7.19
N ASP A 44 5.42 1.63 6.01
CA ASP A 44 5.41 2.66 4.97
C ASP A 44 4.66 3.93 5.40
N SER A 45 3.61 3.81 6.23
CA SER A 45 2.89 4.95 6.80
C SER A 45 3.78 5.80 7.71
N VAL A 46 4.62 5.17 8.53
CA VAL A 46 5.58 5.89 9.40
C VAL A 46 6.65 6.56 8.55
N LEU A 47 7.16 5.87 7.52
CA LEU A 47 8.13 6.43 6.57
C LEU A 47 7.57 7.68 5.86
N MET A 48 6.30 7.63 5.43
CA MET A 48 5.61 8.78 4.84
C MET A 48 5.49 9.96 5.81
N LEU A 49 5.12 9.71 7.06
CA LEU A 49 5.04 10.75 8.10
C LEU A 49 6.41 11.36 8.39
N ALA A 50 7.46 10.55 8.48
CA ALA A 50 8.82 11.02 8.68
C ALA A 50 9.28 11.93 7.52
N ASN A 51 8.98 11.54 6.27
CA ASN A 51 9.26 12.37 5.09
C ASN A 51 8.48 13.70 5.13
N ALA A 52 7.21 13.68 5.53
CA ALA A 52 6.41 14.90 5.66
C ALA A 52 6.96 15.84 6.76
N PHE A 53 7.37 15.29 7.90
CA PHE A 53 8.00 16.09 8.97
C PHE A 53 9.33 16.68 8.53
N TYR A 54 10.18 15.91 7.85
CA TYR A 54 11.44 16.40 7.31
C TYR A 54 11.22 17.63 6.42
N ARG A 55 10.32 17.52 5.42
CA ARG A 55 9.98 18.64 4.51
C ARG A 55 9.42 19.85 5.25
N LYS A 56 8.53 19.65 6.24
CA LYS A 56 7.97 20.76 7.04
C LYS A 56 9.01 21.50 7.86
N LEU A 57 9.97 20.78 8.44
CA LEU A 57 11.03 21.35 9.24
C LEU A 57 12.04 22.10 8.37
N GLU A 58 12.41 21.53 7.21
CA GLU A 58 13.29 22.16 6.22
C GLU A 58 12.70 23.49 5.70
N ASP A 59 11.42 23.49 5.35
CA ASP A 59 10.70 24.68 4.89
C ASP A 59 10.49 25.76 5.98
N ARG A 60 10.83 25.47 7.24
CA ARG A 60 10.55 26.31 8.42
C ARG A 60 9.05 26.68 8.58
N LYS A 61 8.15 25.84 8.06
CA LYS A 61 6.67 26.01 8.11
C LYS A 61 6.03 25.14 9.18
N TRP A 62 6.77 24.83 10.24
CA TRP A 62 6.30 23.98 11.32
C TRP A 62 5.22 24.67 12.16
N HIS A 63 4.10 23.98 12.38
CA HIS A 63 3.07 24.38 13.32
C HIS A 63 2.93 23.28 14.37
N SER A 64 3.25 23.57 15.63
CA SER A 64 3.11 22.61 16.71
C SER A 64 1.65 22.21 16.94
N MET A 65 1.46 20.95 17.36
CA MET A 65 0.16 20.47 17.81
C MET A 65 -0.17 21.07 19.19
N ALA A 66 -1.35 21.67 19.33
CA ALA A 66 -1.86 22.07 20.63
C ALA A 66 -2.53 20.88 21.32
N SER A 67 -2.58 20.88 22.65
CA SER A 67 -3.40 19.90 23.38
C SER A 67 -4.88 20.17 23.13
N LEU A 68 -5.61 19.16 22.65
CA LEU A 68 -7.02 19.26 22.28
C LEU A 68 -7.80 18.11 22.93
N ASN A 69 -9.06 18.37 23.31
CA ASN A 69 -10.00 17.34 23.78
C ASN A 69 -11.20 17.29 22.83
N CYS A 70 -11.27 16.24 22.01
CA CYS A 70 -12.30 16.10 20.97
C CYS A 70 -13.72 15.81 21.50
N ILE A 71 -13.88 15.44 22.77
CA ILE A 71 -15.20 15.21 23.39
C ILE A 71 -15.91 16.55 23.63
N ARG A 72 -15.15 17.62 23.90
CA ARG A 72 -15.70 18.96 24.12
C ARG A 72 -16.07 19.61 22.78
N LYS A 73 -17.35 19.96 22.63
CA LYS A 73 -17.88 20.62 21.41
C LYS A 73 -17.26 22.00 21.13
N SER A 74 -16.70 22.66 22.13
CA SER A 74 -16.06 23.98 21.98
C SER A 74 -14.59 23.92 21.57
N THR A 75 -13.99 22.72 21.50
CA THR A 75 -12.59 22.55 21.12
C THR A 75 -12.39 22.97 19.66
N LYS A 76 -11.46 23.89 19.44
CA LYS A 76 -11.08 24.31 18.08
C LYS A 76 -10.21 23.24 17.42
N PRO A 77 -10.30 23.05 16.09
CA PRO A 77 -9.45 22.13 15.36
C PRO A 77 -7.98 22.56 15.43
N TRP A 78 -7.06 21.65 15.11
CA TRP A 78 -5.65 21.99 15.01
C TRP A 78 -5.39 22.94 13.83
N ASN A 79 -4.95 24.16 14.13
CA ASN A 79 -4.69 25.20 13.13
C ASN A 79 -3.69 24.75 12.04
N GLY A 80 -2.69 23.94 12.40
CA GLY A 80 -1.69 23.41 11.46
C GLY A 80 -2.13 22.17 10.68
N GLY A 81 -3.32 21.61 10.99
CA GLY A 81 -3.75 20.31 10.48
C GLY A 81 -3.88 20.26 8.96
N TRP A 82 -4.49 21.29 8.36
CA TRP A 82 -4.64 21.39 6.91
C TRP A 82 -3.29 21.45 6.19
N SER A 83 -2.36 22.28 6.68
CA SER A 83 -1.04 22.42 6.06
C SER A 83 -0.18 21.16 6.20
N MET A 84 -0.31 20.44 7.32
CA MET A 84 0.34 19.15 7.51
C MET A 84 -0.25 18.09 6.58
N LEU A 85 -1.59 17.99 6.50
CA LEU A 85 -2.28 17.05 5.63
C LEU A 85 -1.87 17.22 4.17
N GLU A 86 -1.82 18.46 3.68
CA GLU A 86 -1.39 18.76 2.31
C GLU A 86 0.06 18.31 2.04
N THR A 87 0.93 18.40 3.04
CA THR A 87 2.33 17.98 2.91
C THR A 87 2.45 16.46 2.86
N ILE A 88 1.64 15.74 3.65
CA ILE A 88 1.55 14.28 3.61
C ILE A 88 0.99 13.82 2.26
N GLN A 89 -0.08 14.45 1.77
CA GLN A 89 -0.71 14.09 0.49
C GLN A 89 0.22 14.30 -0.70
N LYS A 90 1.06 15.34 -0.68
CA LYS A 90 2.12 15.58 -1.68
C LYS A 90 3.38 14.73 -1.47
N GLY A 91 3.36 13.81 -0.50
CA GLY A 91 4.44 12.89 -0.23
C GLY A 91 4.44 11.72 -1.22
N ASN A 92 5.62 11.33 -1.66
CA ASN A 92 5.86 10.11 -2.43
C ASN A 92 7.05 9.40 -1.79
N ILE A 93 6.88 8.12 -1.46
CA ILE A 93 7.92 7.28 -0.88
C ILE A 93 7.97 5.93 -1.58
N THR A 94 9.12 5.28 -1.50
CA THR A 94 9.29 3.87 -1.90
C THR A 94 9.66 3.07 -0.67
N GLY A 95 8.74 2.21 -0.23
CA GLY A 95 8.85 1.41 0.99
C GLY A 95 8.73 -0.09 0.71
N LEU A 96 8.29 -0.85 1.72
CA LEU A 96 8.16 -2.31 1.66
C LEU A 96 7.00 -2.76 0.77
N THR A 97 5.99 -1.91 0.58
CA THR A 97 4.85 -2.19 -0.31
C THR A 97 5.07 -1.70 -1.74
N GLY A 98 6.25 -1.14 -2.04
CA GLY A 98 6.56 -0.48 -3.32
C GLY A 98 6.38 1.02 -3.22
N THR A 99 5.83 1.64 -4.27
CA THR A 99 5.56 3.09 -4.27
C THR A 99 4.28 3.37 -3.48
N MET A 100 4.35 4.33 -2.56
CA MET A 100 3.20 4.84 -1.83
C MET A 100 3.10 6.35 -2.02
N ASP A 101 1.94 6.78 -2.51
CA ASP A 101 1.52 8.17 -2.67
C ASP A 101 0.01 8.30 -2.39
N PHE A 102 -0.49 9.54 -2.36
CA PHE A 102 -1.91 9.81 -2.21
C PHE A 102 -2.41 10.62 -3.39
N LYS A 103 -3.48 10.15 -4.04
CA LYS A 103 -4.26 10.94 -4.99
C LYS A 103 -5.00 12.07 -4.28
N ASP A 104 -5.58 12.99 -5.04
CA ASP A 104 -6.42 14.09 -4.51
C ASP A 104 -7.59 13.58 -3.64
N SER A 105 -8.08 12.35 -3.92
CA SER A 105 -9.09 11.65 -3.11
C SER A 105 -8.58 11.08 -1.78
N GLY A 106 -7.29 11.18 -1.49
CA GLY A 106 -6.62 10.58 -0.32
C GLY A 106 -6.37 9.08 -0.43
N SER A 107 -6.51 8.49 -1.62
CA SER A 107 -6.30 7.05 -1.84
C SER A 107 -4.91 6.75 -2.39
N ASN A 108 -4.28 5.69 -1.89
CA ASN A 108 -3.13 5.04 -2.55
C ASN A 108 -3.65 4.09 -3.63
N SER A 109 -3.20 4.26 -4.88
CA SER A 109 -3.68 3.47 -6.03
C SER A 109 -2.76 2.35 -6.47
N HIS A 110 -1.58 2.23 -5.87
CA HIS A 110 -0.57 1.25 -6.28
C HIS A 110 -0.89 -0.11 -5.67
N VAL A 111 -1.27 -1.07 -6.53
CA VAL A 111 -1.46 -2.46 -6.12
C VAL A 111 -1.00 -3.41 -7.24
N GLN A 112 -0.30 -4.46 -6.86
CA GLN A 112 0.15 -5.50 -7.79
C GLN A 112 -0.29 -6.87 -7.30
N PHE A 113 -0.89 -7.63 -8.21
CA PHE A 113 -1.30 -9.00 -7.95
C PHE A 113 -0.50 -9.97 -8.82
N GLU A 114 -0.19 -11.12 -8.26
CA GLU A 114 0.34 -12.25 -8.99
C GLU A 114 -0.78 -13.25 -9.25
N ILE A 115 -0.82 -13.76 -10.49
CA ILE A 115 -1.77 -14.78 -10.90
C ILE A 115 -1.02 -16.10 -10.87
N LEU A 116 -1.46 -16.97 -9.97
CA LEU A 116 -0.91 -18.31 -9.81
C LEU A 116 -1.87 -19.31 -10.44
N GLY A 117 -1.34 -20.15 -11.32
CA GLY A 117 -2.04 -21.26 -11.95
C GLY A 117 -1.58 -22.57 -11.34
N SER A 118 -2.50 -23.51 -11.16
CA SER A 118 -2.14 -24.86 -10.76
C SER A 118 -2.05 -25.79 -11.97
N SER A 119 -0.99 -26.58 -12.03
CA SER A 119 -0.82 -27.64 -13.02
C SER A 119 -0.67 -28.97 -12.29
N PHE A 120 -1.27 -30.03 -12.81
CA PHE A 120 -1.11 -31.38 -12.28
C PHE A 120 -0.32 -32.23 -13.28
N SER A 121 0.66 -32.99 -12.79
CA SER A 121 1.36 -34.00 -13.58
C SER A 121 1.43 -35.32 -12.83
N GLU A 122 1.38 -36.45 -13.54
CA GLU A 122 1.44 -37.78 -12.93
C GLU A 122 2.77 -38.04 -12.21
N THR A 123 3.86 -37.37 -12.61
CA THR A 123 5.20 -37.52 -12.03
C THR A 123 5.51 -36.56 -10.87
N PHE A 124 4.99 -35.32 -10.90
CA PHE A 124 5.30 -34.29 -9.89
C PHE A 124 4.11 -33.90 -9.01
N GLY A 125 2.92 -34.44 -9.25
CA GLY A 125 1.71 -34.09 -8.50
C GLY A 125 1.19 -32.68 -8.83
N LYS A 126 0.51 -32.04 -7.86
CA LYS A 126 -0.03 -30.67 -7.98
C LYS A 126 1.09 -29.66 -7.76
N ASP A 127 1.33 -28.83 -8.76
CA ASP A 127 2.30 -27.73 -8.73
C ASP A 127 1.60 -26.38 -8.93
N ILE A 128 2.12 -25.33 -8.32
CA ILE A 128 1.61 -23.96 -8.45
C ILE A 128 2.70 -23.12 -9.10
N LYS A 129 2.42 -22.60 -10.29
CA LYS A 129 3.34 -21.74 -11.03
C LYS A 129 2.74 -20.36 -11.25
N ARG A 130 3.59 -19.35 -11.25
CA ARG A 130 3.20 -17.99 -11.66
C ARG A 130 2.93 -17.99 -13.15
N VAL A 131 1.70 -17.62 -13.53
CA VAL A 131 1.26 -17.54 -14.93
C VAL A 131 1.50 -16.14 -15.46
N SER A 132 1.21 -15.13 -14.65
CA SER A 132 1.45 -13.74 -15.01
C SER A 132 1.55 -12.85 -13.77
N SER A 133 2.00 -11.62 -13.99
CA SER A 133 2.02 -10.57 -12.99
C SER A 133 1.36 -9.33 -13.54
N GLN A 134 0.29 -8.91 -12.90
CA GLN A 134 -0.53 -7.80 -13.38
C GLN A 134 -0.49 -6.67 -12.35
N CYS A 135 0.04 -5.53 -12.78
CA CYS A 135 -0.07 -4.28 -12.03
C CYS A 135 -1.44 -3.69 -12.31
N PHE A 136 -2.26 -3.49 -11.28
CA PHE A 136 -3.55 -2.84 -11.41
C PHE A 136 -3.44 -1.46 -10.76
N THR A 137 -3.73 -0.41 -11.51
CA THR A 137 -3.96 0.90 -10.89
C THR A 137 -5.42 0.96 -10.48
N LEU A 138 -5.70 1.08 -9.18
CA LEU A 138 -7.05 1.37 -8.72
C LEU A 138 -7.38 2.82 -9.13
N THR A 139 -8.07 2.97 -10.25
CA THR A 139 -8.73 4.22 -10.64
C THR A 139 -10.16 4.17 -10.14
N LYS A 140 -10.56 5.22 -9.44
CA LYS A 140 -11.96 5.44 -9.09
C LYS A 140 -12.75 5.85 -10.32
#